data_AF-A0A1H7XQJ7-F1
#
_entry.id   AF-A0A1H7XQJ7-F1
#
_cell.length_a   1.000
_cell.length_b   1.000
_cell.length_c   1.000
_cell.angle_alpha   90.00
_cell.angle_beta   90.00
_cell.angle_gamma   90.00
#
_symmetry.space_group_name_H-M   'P 1'
#
loop_
_entity.id
_entity.type
_entity.pdbx_description
1 polymer ?
#
loop_
_entity_poly.entity_id
_entity_poly.type
_entity_poly.pdbx_seq_one_letter_code
_entity_poly.pdbx_strand_id
1 'polypeptide(L)' 'MKKFLLLSVLYALVVLPGVAARERHPVRGLKKAIALMVLFNLFYAFAVLVIWPQMDD' A
#
# COMPACT_ATOMS: atom_id res chain seq x y z
N MET A 1 7.25 -4.23 16.13
CA MET A 1 6.10 -4.26 15.19
C MET A 1 5.72 -2.88 14.66
N LYS A 2 5.52 -1.84 15.52
CA LYS A 2 5.06 -0.48 15.13
C LYS A 2 5.83 0.13 13.94
N LYS A 3 7.16 0.01 13.96
CA LYS A 3 8.05 0.56 12.93
C LYS A 3 7.83 -0.06 11.55
N PHE A 4 7.54 -1.36 11.45
CA PHE A 4 7.35 -2.03 10.15
C PHE A 4 6.07 -1.58 9.45
N LEU A 5 5.03 -1.30 10.23
CA LEU A 5 3.75 -0.81 9.72
C LEU A 5 3.89 0.63 9.20
N LEU A 6 4.73 1.45 9.86
CA LEU A 6 5.08 2.78 9.35
C LEU A 6 5.96 2.69 8.08
N LEU A 7 6.95 1.79 8.09
CA LEU A 7 7.86 1.58 6.96
C LEU A 7 7.12 1.08 5.72
N SER A 8 6.09 0.24 5.86
CA SER A 8 5.32 -0.25 4.71
C SER A 8 4.63 0.89 3.95
N VAL A 9 4.16 1.93 4.65
CA VAL A 9 3.61 3.14 4.04
C VAL A 9 4.67 3.90 3.25
N LEU A 10 5.86 4.09 3.85
CA LEU A 10 6.98 4.74 3.18
C LEU A 10 7.40 3.99 1.90
N TYR A 11 7.46 2.67 1.95
CA TYR A 11 7.75 1.87 0.76
C TYR A 11 6.63 1.98 -0.28
N ALA A 12 5.37 1.94 0.12
CA ALA A 12 4.24 2.06 -0.80
C ALA A 12 4.24 3.39 -1.58
N LEU A 13 4.64 4.50 -0.93
CA LEU A 13 4.75 5.81 -1.57
C LEU A 13 5.75 5.84 -2.74
N VAL A 14 6.75 4.97 -2.76
CA VAL A 14 7.76 4.92 -3.83
C VAL A 14 7.46 3.76 -4.80
N VAL A 15 7.12 2.59 -4.27
CA VAL A 15 6.95 1.37 -5.06
C VAL A 15 5.68 1.42 -5.90
N LEU A 16 4.54 1.84 -5.35
CA LEU A 16 3.29 1.87 -6.11
C LEU A 16 3.34 2.79 -7.33
N PRO A 17 3.77 4.07 -7.22
CA PRO A 17 3.93 4.90 -8.40
C PRO A 17 5.05 4.39 -9.30
N GLY A 18 6.14 3.84 -8.76
CA GLY A 18 7.20 3.23 -9.55
C GLY A 18 6.74 2.04 -10.42
N VAL A 19 5.81 1.23 -9.91
CA VAL A 19 5.21 0.11 -10.66
C VAL A 19 4.17 0.61 -11.68
N ALA A 20 3.38 1.62 -11.31
CA ALA A 20 2.39 2.21 -12.20
C ALA A 20 3.02 3.00 -13.37
N ALA A 21 4.14 3.67 -13.13
CA ALA A 21 4.89 4.45 -14.12
C ALA A 21 5.52 3.58 -15.23
N ARG A 22 5.62 2.26 -15.02
CA ARG A 22 6.11 1.32 -16.06
C ARG A 22 5.09 1.08 -17.18
N GLU A 23 3.83 1.53 -17.02
CA GLU A 23 2.81 1.36 -18.04
C GLU A 23 3.00 2.33 -19.20
N ARG A 24 3.00 1.80 -20.44
CA ARG A 24 3.12 2.62 -21.66
C ARG A 24 1.91 3.52 -21.90
N HIS A 25 0.73 3.10 -21.45
CA HIS A 25 -0.52 3.85 -21.67
C HIS A 25 -0.91 4.61 -20.40
N PRO A 26 -1.08 5.94 -20.44
CA PRO A 26 -1.25 6.77 -19.25
C PRO A 26 -2.49 6.38 -18.43
N VAL A 27 -3.63 6.17 -19.09
CA VAL A 27 -4.88 5.77 -18.41
C VAL A 27 -4.76 4.39 -17.74
N ARG A 28 -4.00 3.45 -18.33
CA ARG A 28 -3.77 2.13 -17.72
C ARG A 28 -2.86 2.25 -16.51
N GLY A 29 -1.81 3.08 -16.59
CA GLY A 29 -0.96 3.45 -15.47
C GLY A 29 -1.76 4.05 -14.31
N LEU A 30 -2.66 5.00 -14.59
CA LEU A 30 -3.52 5.60 -13.58
C LEU A 30 -4.44 4.57 -12.91
N LYS A 31 -5.15 3.75 -13.70
CA LYS A 31 -6.01 2.69 -13.16
C LYS A 31 -5.23 1.70 -12.29
N LYS A 32 -4.02 1.34 -12.71
CA LYS A 32 -3.12 0.46 -11.96
C LYS A 32 -2.64 1.12 -10.67
N ALA A 33 -2.26 2.39 -10.69
CA ALA A 33 -1.88 3.14 -9.50
C ALA A 33 -3.02 3.17 -8.47
N ILE A 34 -4.23 3.51 -8.92
CA ILE A 34 -5.43 3.55 -8.06
C ILE A 34 -5.72 2.16 -7.50
N ALA A 35 -5.74 1.12 -8.33
CA ALA A 35 -6.00 -0.24 -7.89
C ALA A 35 -4.99 -0.71 -6.84
N LEU A 36 -3.70 -0.42 -7.05
CA LEU A 36 -2.63 -0.73 -6.11
C LEU A 36 -2.74 0.06 -4.80
N MET A 37 -3.08 1.35 -4.86
CA MET A 37 -3.31 2.16 -3.65
C MET A 37 -4.51 1.65 -2.86
N VAL A 38 -5.61 1.31 -3.52
CA VAL A 38 -6.80 0.74 -2.87
C VAL A 38 -6.45 -0.57 -2.21
N LEU A 39 -5.76 -1.47 -2.91
CA LEU A 39 -5.33 -2.76 -2.36
C LEU A 39 -4.42 -2.59 -1.15
N PHE A 40 -3.44 -1.68 -1.23
CA PHE A 40 -2.55 -1.37 -0.12
C PHE A 40 -3.33 -0.83 1.10
N ASN A 41 -4.26 0.09 0.89
CA ASN A 41 -5.06 0.66 1.98
C ASN A 41 -5.98 -0.37 2.64
N LEU A 42 -6.58 -1.27 1.85
CA LEU A 42 -7.39 -2.36 2.41
C LEU A 42 -6.54 -3.29 3.28
N PHE A 43 -5.36 -3.69 2.79
CA PHE A 43 -4.42 -4.50 3.57
C PHE A 43 -3.92 -3.77 4.81
N TYR A 44 -3.59 -2.49 4.69
CA TYR A 44 -3.13 -1.66 5.79
C TYR A 44 -4.22 -1.52 6.86
N ALA A 45 -5.45 -1.21 6.46
CA ALA A 45 -6.59 -1.12 7.37
C ALA A 45 -6.84 -2.45 8.09
N PHE A 46 -6.79 -3.57 7.37
CA PHE A 46 -6.90 -4.90 7.99
C PHE A 46 -5.78 -5.15 9.00
N ALA A 47 -4.54 -4.85 8.64
CA ALA A 47 -3.40 -5.02 9.54
C ALA A 47 -3.53 -4.15 10.80
N VAL A 48 -4.03 -2.92 10.68
CA VAL A 48 -4.23 -2.01 11.82
C VAL A 48 -5.44 -2.38 12.67
N LEU A 49 -6.54 -2.84 12.08
CA LEU A 49 -7.77 -3.09 12.81
C LEU A 49 -7.85 -4.50 13.42
N VAL A 50 -7.21 -5.48 12.78
CA VAL A 50 -7.33 -6.89 13.17
C VAL A 50 -6.03 -7.41 13.76
N ILE A 51 -4.90 -7.17 13.08
CA ILE A 51 -3.62 -7.76 13.49
C ILE A 51 -2.99 -6.94 14.62
N TRP A 52 -3.00 -5.61 14.51
CA TRP A 52 -2.35 -4.71 15.47
C TRP A 52 -2.83 -4.89 16.92
N PRO A 53 -4.15 -4.93 17.20
CA PRO A 53 -4.63 -5.07 18.57
C PRO A 53 -4.24 -6.41 19.18
N GLN A 54 -4.10 -7.46 18.36
CA GLN A 54 -3.69 -8.80 18.82
C GLN A 54 -2.18 -8.94 19.08
N MET A 55 -1.39 -7.91 18.76
CA MET A 55 0.07 -7.90 18.94
C MET A 55 0.55 -6.95 20.03
N ASP A 56 -0.33 -6.10 20.58
CA ASP A 56 -0.04 -5.19 21.70
C ASP A 56 -0.42 -5.82 23.08
N ASP A 57 -0.96 -7.05 23.12
CA ASP A 57 -1.12 -7.93 24.30
C ASP A 57 0.07 -8.92 24.42
#